data_AF-A0A1H5YTS1-F1
#
_entry.id   AF-A0A1H5YTS1-F1
#
_cell.length_a   1.000
_cell.length_b   1.000
_cell.length_c   1.000
_cell.angle_alpha   90.00
_cell.angle_beta   90.00
_cell.angle_gamma   90.00
#
_symmetry.space_group_name_H-M   'P 1'
#
loop_
_entity.id
_entity.type
_entity.pdbx_description
1 polymer ?
#
loop_
_entity_poly.entity_id
_entity_poly.type
_entity_poly.pdbx_seq_one_letter_code
_entity_poly.pdbx_strand_id
1 'polypeptide(L)'
;MKIYLFFLLIVLSCNKKEEVSKYNYQNLSGQEKSQKAIEIAEEKFNEVYGKETMAKEQPLKAKKINDSVWFVSGTFNSKGFGGVAFGEVDVKNQRVIKYSHGE
;
A
#
# COMPACT_ATOMS: atom_id res chain seq x y z
N MET A 1 -16.17 28.89 -44.88
CA MET A 1 -14.97 28.03 -44.78
C MET A 1 -14.50 27.98 -43.33
N LYS A 2 -14.05 26.80 -42.89
CA LYS A 2 -13.60 26.38 -41.53
C LYS A 2 -14.78 26.12 -40.57
N ILE A 3 -15.26 24.90 -40.24
CA ILE A 3 -14.61 23.61 -39.86
C ILE A 3 -13.48 23.90 -38.86
N TYR A 4 -13.62 23.57 -37.57
CA TYR A 4 -13.57 22.25 -36.90
C TYR A 4 -14.41 22.36 -35.60
N LEU A 5 -15.34 21.50 -35.17
CA LEU A 5 -15.38 20.04 -35.00
C LEU A 5 -14.02 19.42 -34.63
N PHE A 6 -13.70 19.40 -33.34
CA PHE A 6 -12.76 18.53 -32.61
C PHE A 6 -12.43 19.28 -31.29
N PHE A 7 -12.45 18.74 -30.07
CA PHE A 7 -12.48 17.37 -29.63
C PHE A 7 -12.99 17.37 -28.19
N LEU A 8 -14.13 16.70 -27.99
CA LEU A 8 -14.56 16.19 -26.70
C LEU A 8 -13.55 15.10 -26.29
N LEU A 9 -12.45 15.44 -25.63
CA LEU A 9 -11.59 14.45 -24.97
C LEU A 9 -12.12 14.21 -23.56
N ILE A 10 -13.17 13.39 -23.58
CA ILE A 10 -13.66 12.53 -22.53
C ILE A 10 -12.50 12.07 -21.63
N VAL A 11 -12.58 12.49 -20.37
CA VAL A 11 -12.21 11.75 -19.16
C VAL A 11 -11.60 10.35 -19.39
N LEU A 12 -10.27 10.31 -19.49
CA LEU A 12 -9.51 9.10 -19.18
C LEU A 12 -8.94 9.27 -17.76
N SER A 13 -9.83 9.25 -16.76
CA SER A 13 -9.41 8.76 -15.44
C SER A 13 -9.03 7.30 -15.63
N CYS A 14 -7.73 7.03 -15.74
CA CYS A 14 -7.17 5.70 -15.58
C CYS A 14 -7.38 5.26 -14.13
N ASN A 15 -8.61 4.87 -13.78
CA ASN A 15 -8.82 3.93 -12.68
C ASN A 15 -8.41 2.56 -13.21
N LYS A 16 -7.10 2.34 -13.36
CA LYS A 16 -6.59 0.97 -13.38
C LYS A 16 -6.87 0.42 -11.98
N LYS A 17 -8.03 -0.21 -11.80
CA LYS A 17 -8.19 -1.17 -10.72
C LYS A 17 -7.21 -2.27 -11.06
N GLU A 18 -6.05 -2.23 -10.41
CA GLU A 18 -5.11 -3.33 -10.43
C GLU A 18 -5.88 -4.52 -9.86
N GLU A 19 -6.20 -5.48 -10.72
CA GLU A 19 -6.91 -6.68 -10.32
C GLU A 19 -5.90 -7.50 -9.51
N VAL A 20 -5.91 -7.32 -8.18
CA VAL A 20 -5.01 -8.08 -7.31
C VAL A 20 -5.33 -9.55 -7.51
N SER A 21 -4.46 -10.26 -8.21
CA SER A 21 -4.65 -11.68 -8.46
C SER A 21 -4.79 -12.38 -7.12
N LYS A 22 -5.89 -13.09 -6.94
CA LYS A 22 -6.22 -13.75 -5.67
C LYS A 22 -5.32 -14.97 -5.50
N TYR A 23 -4.15 -14.79 -4.89
CA TYR A 23 -3.20 -15.86 -4.64
C TYR A 23 -3.71 -16.83 -3.57
N ASN A 24 -3.27 -18.09 -3.65
CA ASN A 24 -3.59 -19.07 -2.62
C ASN A 24 -2.71 -18.83 -1.39
N TYR A 25 -3.27 -18.16 -0.38
CA TYR A 25 -2.60 -17.86 0.88
C TYR A 25 -1.94 -19.08 1.55
N GLN A 26 -2.55 -20.27 1.42
CA GLN A 26 -2.05 -21.49 2.06
C GLN A 26 -0.75 -21.98 1.45
N ASN A 27 -0.51 -21.69 0.17
CA ASN A 27 0.68 -22.14 -0.54
C ASN A 27 1.90 -21.23 -0.33
N LEU A 28 1.72 -20.07 0.30
CA LEU A 28 2.80 -19.14 0.55
C LEU A 28 3.62 -19.53 1.78
N SER A 29 4.94 -19.45 1.64
CA SER A 29 5.89 -19.48 2.75
C SER A 29 5.69 -18.27 3.69
N GLY A 30 6.30 -18.33 4.88
CA GLY A 30 6.29 -17.20 5.81
C GLY A 30 6.92 -15.93 5.24
N GLN A 31 7.98 -16.06 4.44
CA GLN A 31 8.67 -14.93 3.81
C GLN A 31 7.80 -14.30 2.72
N GLU A 32 7.14 -15.11 1.88
CA GLU A 32 6.23 -14.60 0.85
C GLU A 32 5.01 -13.90 1.48
N LYS A 33 4.47 -14.44 2.59
CA LYS A 33 3.39 -13.78 3.35
C LYS A 33 3.82 -12.43 3.91
N SER A 34 5.04 -12.34 4.44
CA SER A 34 5.63 -11.08 4.91
C SER A 34 5.76 -10.07 3.77
N GLN A 35 6.27 -10.51 2.61
CA GLN A 35 6.43 -9.64 1.45
C GLN A 35 5.08 -9.14 0.92
N LYS A 36 4.07 -10.02 0.85
CA LYS A 36 2.71 -9.64 0.47
C LYS A 36 2.09 -8.66 1.44
N ALA A 37 2.34 -8.80 2.75
CA ALA A 37 1.90 -7.81 3.73
C ALA A 37 2.48 -6.42 3.45
N ILE A 38 3.78 -6.36 3.14
CA ILE A 38 4.47 -5.12 2.78
C ILE A 38 3.88 -4.50 1.52
N GLU A 39 3.68 -5.28 0.45
CA GLU A 39 3.11 -4.80 -0.81
C GLU A 39 1.71 -4.19 -0.62
N ILE A 40 0.83 -4.90 0.09
CA ILE A 40 -0.54 -4.44 0.38
C ILE A 40 -0.52 -3.16 1.25
N ALA A 41 0.34 -3.13 2.27
CA ALA A 41 0.49 -1.94 3.11
C ALA A 41 1.05 -0.75 2.32
N GLU A 42 2.06 -0.96 1.49
CA GLU A 42 2.72 0.06 0.71
C GLU A 42 1.75 0.72 -0.27
N GLU A 43 0.93 -0.07 -0.98
CA GLU A 43 -0.14 0.46 -1.83
C GLU A 43 -1.07 1.38 -1.04
N LYS A 44 -1.59 0.90 0.11
CA LYS A 44 -2.52 1.69 0.92
C LYS A 44 -1.89 2.92 1.55
N PHE A 45 -0.66 2.80 2.05
CA PHE A 45 0.04 3.93 2.67
C PHE A 45 0.41 4.98 1.63
N ASN A 46 0.81 4.58 0.43
CA ASN A 46 1.03 5.50 -0.69
C ASN A 46 -0.25 6.22 -1.11
N GLU A 47 -1.40 5.52 -1.11
CA GLU A 47 -2.72 6.11 -1.38
C GLU A 47 -3.09 7.19 -0.35
N VAL A 48 -2.84 6.93 0.93
CA VAL A 48 -3.31 7.80 2.03
C VAL A 48 -2.32 8.92 2.38
N TYR A 49 -1.03 8.62 2.45
CA TYR A 49 0.01 9.54 2.95
C TYR A 49 0.91 10.11 1.84
N GLY A 50 0.81 9.57 0.64
CA GLY A 50 1.60 9.99 -0.52
C GLY A 50 2.97 9.33 -0.60
N LYS A 51 3.42 9.11 -1.84
CA LYS A 51 4.70 8.43 -2.14
C LYS A 51 5.93 9.14 -1.58
N GLU A 52 5.92 10.47 -1.53
CA GLU A 52 7.04 11.25 -1.00
C GLU A 52 7.25 11.05 0.50
N THR A 53 6.16 10.95 1.26
CA THR A 53 6.18 10.62 2.69
C THR A 53 6.71 9.20 2.87
N MET A 54 6.10 8.24 2.16
CA MET A 54 6.46 6.84 2.30
C MET A 54 7.90 6.54 1.87
N ALA A 55 8.45 7.26 0.89
CA ALA A 55 9.85 7.11 0.49
C ALA A 55 10.83 7.42 1.64
N LYS A 56 10.48 8.32 2.55
CA LYS A 56 11.32 8.67 3.72
C LYS A 56 11.24 7.64 4.83
N GLU A 57 10.23 6.78 4.79
CA GLU A 57 9.92 5.78 5.82
C GLU A 57 10.30 4.36 5.39
N GLN A 58 11.03 4.20 4.28
CA GLN A 58 11.54 2.91 3.83
C GLN A 58 12.77 2.45 4.65
N PRO A 59 13.05 1.14 4.72
CA PRO A 59 12.19 0.05 4.28
C PRO A 59 11.01 -0.14 5.24
N LEU A 60 9.86 -0.54 4.70
CA LEU A 60 8.77 -1.07 5.53
C LEU A 60 9.18 -2.40 6.17
N LYS A 61 8.70 -2.65 7.38
CA LYS A 61 8.95 -3.88 8.13
C LYS A 61 7.62 -4.54 8.46
N ALA A 62 7.55 -5.85 8.29
CA ALA A 62 6.38 -6.65 8.64
C ALA A 62 6.70 -7.60 9.80
N LYS A 63 5.78 -7.69 10.76
CA LYS A 63 5.83 -8.60 11.91
C LYS A 63 4.52 -9.39 11.96
N LYS A 64 4.62 -10.72 11.94
CA LYS A 64 3.45 -11.60 12.06
C LYS A 64 2.75 -11.35 13.41
N ILE A 65 1.45 -11.05 13.37
CA ILE A 65 0.61 -11.01 14.57
C ILE A 65 -0.02 -12.40 14.76
N ASN A 66 -0.64 -12.92 13.71
CA ASN A 66 -1.28 -14.24 13.69
C ASN A 66 -1.23 -14.84 12.28
N ASP A 67 -1.98 -15.93 12.06
CA ASP A 67 -1.89 -16.72 10.83
C ASP A 67 -2.10 -15.98 9.54
N SER A 68 -2.96 -14.95 9.48
CA SER A 68 -3.15 -14.13 8.27
C SER A 68 -2.89 -12.64 8.47
N VAL A 69 -2.77 -12.18 9.72
CA VAL A 69 -2.61 -10.77 10.04
C VAL A 69 -1.16 -10.43 10.37
N TRP A 70 -0.67 -9.37 9.73
CA TRP A 70 0.68 -8.84 9.90
C TRP A 70 0.62 -7.38 10.30
N PHE A 71 1.45 -6.99 11.25
CA PHE A 71 1.71 -5.59 11.55
C PHE A 71 2.77 -5.08 10.58
N VAL A 72 2.49 -4.03 9.83
CA VAL A 72 3.46 -3.39 8.93
C VAL A 72 3.70 -1.97 9.40
N SER A 73 4.97 -1.54 9.48
CA SER A 73 5.35 -0.18 9.84
C SER A 73 6.48 0.34 8.99
N GLY A 74 6.53 1.65 8.81
CA GLY A 74 7.69 2.36 8.30
C GLY A 74 8.89 2.29 9.25
N THR A 75 10.02 2.77 8.75
CA THR A 75 11.26 2.96 9.49
C THR A 75 11.50 4.46 9.66
N PHE A 76 11.69 4.90 10.90
CA PHE A 76 11.97 6.30 11.20
C PHE A 76 13.45 6.60 10.90
N ASN A 77 13.71 7.32 9.81
CA ASN A 77 15.06 7.63 9.33
C ASN A 77 15.53 9.06 9.64
N SER A 78 14.74 9.83 10.39
CA SER A 78 15.05 11.22 10.73
C SER A 78 15.65 11.34 12.13
N LYS A 79 16.23 12.51 12.41
CA LYS A 79 16.57 12.93 13.77
C LYS A 79 15.49 13.90 14.25
N GLY A 80 15.01 13.76 15.48
CA GLY A 80 14.02 14.66 16.09
C GLY A 80 12.68 13.98 16.37
N PHE A 81 11.61 14.78 16.39
CA PHE A 81 10.23 14.33 16.65
C PHE A 81 9.49 14.08 15.33
N GLY A 82 8.54 13.16 15.35
CA GLY A 82 7.90 12.61 14.16
C GLY A 82 7.55 11.13 14.39
N GLY A 83 6.68 10.60 13.54
CA GLY A 83 6.46 9.16 13.46
C GLY A 83 6.44 8.63 12.03
N VAL A 84 5.89 7.44 11.89
CA VAL A 84 5.84 6.68 10.64
C VAL A 84 4.45 6.11 10.42
N ALA A 85 4.13 5.77 9.19
CA ALA A 85 2.96 4.99 8.85
C ALA A 85 3.05 3.58 9.45
N PHE A 86 1.95 3.09 9.99
CA PHE A 86 1.84 1.70 10.43
C PHE A 86 0.40 1.21 10.34
N GLY A 87 0.23 -0.12 10.35
CA GLY A 87 -1.08 -0.73 10.21
C GLY A 87 -1.08 -2.24 10.34
N GLU A 88 -2.29 -2.79 10.41
CA GLU A 88 -2.56 -4.24 10.41
C GLU A 88 -3.05 -4.65 9.02
N VAL A 89 -2.45 -5.69 8.45
CA VAL A 89 -2.73 -6.19 7.10
C VAL A 89 -3.23 -7.61 7.19
N ASP A 90 -4.43 -7.85 6.66
CA ASP A 90 -4.96 -9.19 6.41
C ASP A 90 -4.49 -9.67 5.04
N VAL A 91 -3.41 -10.46 5.04
CA VAL A 91 -2.80 -10.96 3.81
C VAL A 91 -3.71 -11.95 3.10
N LYS A 92 -4.48 -12.77 3.86
CA LYS A 92 -5.41 -13.74 3.27
C LYS A 92 -6.54 -13.06 2.50
N ASN A 93 -7.05 -11.93 3.01
CA ASN A 93 -8.11 -11.16 2.37
C ASN A 93 -7.60 -9.94 1.58
N GLN A 94 -6.28 -9.81 1.45
CA GLN A 94 -5.60 -8.76 0.69
C GLN A 94 -6.07 -7.34 1.03
N ARG A 95 -6.18 -7.02 2.32
CA ARG A 95 -6.66 -5.70 2.76
C ARG A 95 -5.96 -5.21 4.01
N VAL A 96 -5.83 -3.90 4.13
CA VAL A 96 -5.44 -3.25 5.37
C VAL A 96 -6.66 -3.17 6.29
N ILE A 97 -6.55 -3.69 7.52
CA ILE A 97 -7.61 -3.68 8.53
C ILE A 97 -7.65 -2.33 9.25
N LYS A 98 -6.47 -1.83 9.64
CA LYS A 98 -6.26 -0.56 10.34
C LYS A 98 -4.98 0.08 9.87
N TYR A 99 -4.94 1.40 9.84
CA TYR A 99 -3.73 2.16 9.59
C TYR A 99 -3.78 3.48 10.35
N SER A 100 -2.60 3.97 10.70
CA SER A 100 -2.39 5.28 11.32
C SER A 100 -1.00 5.80 10.91
N HIS A 101 -0.71 7.04 11.28
CA HIS A 101 0.61 7.64 11.18
C HIS A 101 0.99 8.14 12.57
N GLY A 102 2.24 7.90 12.99
CA GLY A 102 2.74 8.45 14.25
C GLY A 102 3.12 9.92 14.08
N GLU A 103 2.87 10.73 15.10
CA GLU A 103 3.22 12.16 15.12
C GLU A 103 4.61 12.44 15.69
#